data_AF-C0P2U0-F1
#
_entry.id   AF-C0P2U0-F1
#
_cell.length_a   1.000
_cell.length_b   1.000
_cell.length_c   1.000
_cell.angle_alpha   90.00
_cell.angle_beta   90.00
_cell.angle_gamma   90.00
#
_symmetry.space_group_name_H-M   'P 1'
#
loop_
_entity.id
_entity.type
_entity.pdbx_description
1 polymer ?
#
loop_
_entity_poly.entity_id
_entity_poly.type
_entity_poly.pdbx_seq_one_letter_code
_entity_poly.pdbx_strand_id
1 'polypeptide(L)'
;MVERVYQIAEGCIRDILEHFPHSHEKSSSVQKQLQPERFLADIYYFRICSYTEQIAVINYMEKFLREHKDVRIVIIDSVTFHFRQDFEDLALRTRVLSGLSLKLMKIAKTYNLAVVLLNQVTTKFTEGSFQLTLALGDSWSHSCTNRLILHWNGNERYAHLDKSPSLPVASAPYAVTGKGIRDAVSSNHKRARVT
;
A
#
# COMPACT_ATOMS: atom_id res chain seq x y z
N MET A 1 11.19 18.30 -4.58
CA MET A 1 10.40 17.04 -4.65
C MET A 1 11.23 15.91 -5.26
N VAL A 2 11.89 16.13 -6.41
CA VAL A 2 12.77 15.13 -7.07
C VAL A 2 13.92 14.67 -6.18
N GLU A 3 14.62 15.59 -5.51
CA GLU A 3 15.71 15.27 -4.57
C GLU A 3 15.28 14.31 -3.45
N ARG A 4 14.05 14.45 -2.96
CA ARG A 4 13.54 13.58 -1.90
C ARG A 4 13.31 12.16 -2.38
N VAL A 5 12.81 11.99 -3.60
CA VAL A 5 12.60 10.68 -4.23
C VAL A 5 13.95 9.99 -4.47
N TYR A 6 14.96 10.76 -4.89
CA TYR A 6 16.32 10.26 -5.04
C TYR A 6 16.92 9.76 -3.71
N GLN A 7 16.81 10.56 -2.65
CA GLN A 7 17.26 10.16 -1.31
C GLN A 7 16.56 8.90 -0.79
N ILE A 8 15.26 8.74 -1.10
CA ILE A 8 14.50 7.53 -0.76
C ILE A 8 15.07 6.32 -1.51
N ALA A 9 15.30 6.45 -2.82
CA ALA A 9 15.90 5.39 -3.62
C ALA A 9 17.28 4.98 -3.08
N GLU A 10 18.17 5.93 -2.77
CA GLU A 10 19.46 5.66 -2.14
C GLU A 10 19.31 4.95 -0.78
N GLY A 11 18.35 5.38 0.03
CA GLY A 11 18.02 4.75 1.31
C GLY A 11 17.63 3.28 1.13
N CYS A 12 16.69 3.01 0.22
CA CYS A 12 16.23 1.66 -0.08
C CYS A 12 17.34 0.77 -0.63
N ILE A 13 18.17 1.28 -1.55
CA ILE A 13 19.30 0.54 -2.12
C ILE A 13 20.28 0.11 -1.02
N ARG A 14 20.64 1.03 -0.11
CA ARG A 14 21.51 0.70 1.02
C ARG A 14 20.89 -0.36 1.94
N ASP A 15 19.60 -0.25 2.24
CA ASP A 15 18.91 -1.22 3.09
C ASP A 15 18.88 -2.62 2.45
N ILE A 16 18.63 -2.69 1.13
CA ILE A 16 18.61 -3.94 0.38
C ILE A 16 19.97 -4.63 0.46
N LEU A 17 21.05 -3.86 0.24
CA LEU A 17 22.42 -4.36 0.31
C LEU A 17 22.80 -4.85 1.72
N GLU A 18 22.32 -4.18 2.77
CA GLU A 18 22.59 -4.54 4.16
C GLU A 18 21.83 -5.80 4.61
N HIS A 19 20.57 -5.94 4.22
CA HIS A 19 19.68 -6.98 4.75
C HIS A 19 19.52 -8.20 3.85
N PHE A 20 19.86 -8.11 2.56
CA PHE A 20 19.73 -9.21 1.59
C PHE A 20 21.05 -9.53 0.85
N PRO A 21 22.18 -9.79 1.57
CA PRO A 21 23.49 -9.95 0.96
C PRO A 21 23.60 -11.17 0.02
N HIS A 22 22.85 -12.25 0.29
CA HIS A 22 22.96 -13.52 -0.43
C HIS A 22 22.23 -13.57 -1.79
N SER A 23 21.49 -12.52 -2.16
CA SER A 23 20.89 -12.40 -3.50
C SER A 23 21.89 -11.89 -4.55
N HIS A 24 23.09 -11.48 -4.12
CA HIS A 24 24.03 -10.70 -4.92
C HIS A 24 25.31 -11.45 -5.34
N GLU A 25 25.47 -12.72 -4.93
CA GLU A 25 26.56 -13.55 -5.42
C GLU A 25 26.28 -14.03 -6.85
N LYS A 26 26.90 -13.33 -7.82
CA LYS A 26 27.12 -13.66 -9.25
C LYS A 26 26.45 -12.66 -10.21
N SER A 27 27.00 -11.46 -10.31
CA SER A 27 27.32 -10.79 -11.59
C SER A 27 27.55 -9.29 -11.39
N SER A 28 28.55 -8.72 -12.08
CA SER A 28 28.81 -7.27 -12.22
C SER A 28 27.61 -6.48 -12.77
N SER A 29 26.57 -7.15 -13.29
CA SER A 29 25.31 -6.56 -13.71
C SER A 29 24.43 -6.08 -12.55
N VAL A 30 24.49 -6.73 -11.38
CA VAL A 30 23.62 -6.43 -10.23
C VAL A 30 24.04 -5.13 -9.53
N GLN A 31 25.35 -4.88 -9.42
CA GLN A 31 25.90 -3.61 -8.92
C GLN A 31 25.55 -2.42 -9.85
N LYS A 32 25.46 -2.65 -11.17
CA LYS A 32 24.98 -1.65 -12.12
C LYS A 32 23.46 -1.43 -12.02
N GLN A 33 22.69 -2.38 -11.49
CA GLN A 33 21.24 -2.26 -11.33
C GLN A 33 20.85 -1.43 -10.10
N LEU A 34 21.72 -1.36 -9.10
CA LEU A 34 21.53 -0.65 -7.83
C LEU A 34 21.94 0.84 -7.89
N GLN A 35 21.70 1.50 -9.02
CA GLN A 35 21.82 2.95 -9.12
C GLN A 35 20.44 3.60 -8.92
N PRO A 36 20.32 4.73 -8.20
CA PRO A 36 19.03 5.35 -7.92
C PRO A 36 18.20 5.62 -9.18
N GLU A 37 18.82 6.00 -10.30
CA GLU A 37 18.12 6.29 -11.55
C GLU A 37 17.46 5.04 -12.13
N ARG A 38 18.11 3.88 -12.04
CA ARG A 38 17.54 2.60 -12.49
C ARG A 38 16.45 2.12 -11.54
N PHE A 39 16.69 2.22 -10.23
CA PHE A 39 15.68 1.91 -9.23
C PHE A 39 14.39 2.71 -9.46
N LEU A 40 14.52 4.01 -9.76
CA LEU A 40 13.39 4.87 -10.06
C LEU A 40 12.77 4.62 -11.44
N ALA A 41 13.56 4.19 -12.43
CA ALA A 41 13.05 3.82 -13.76
C ALA A 41 12.12 2.61 -13.72
N ASP A 42 12.28 1.72 -12.74
CA ASP A 42 11.41 0.56 -12.52
C ASP A 42 10.11 0.91 -11.76
N ILE A 43 9.88 2.20 -11.45
CA ILE A 43 8.66 2.69 -10.79
C ILE A 43 7.78 3.43 -11.81
N TYR A 44 6.69 2.78 -12.19
CA TYR A 44 5.67 3.38 -13.04
C TYR A 44 4.71 4.23 -12.22
N TYR A 45 4.60 5.52 -12.56
CA TYR A 45 3.77 6.48 -11.84
C TYR A 45 2.64 7.02 -12.71
N PHE A 46 1.41 6.96 -12.19
CA PHE A 46 0.22 7.54 -12.81
C PHE A 46 -0.40 8.55 -11.85
N ARG A 47 -0.46 9.82 -12.25
CA ARG A 47 -1.19 10.84 -11.51
C ARG A 47 -2.65 10.80 -11.94
N ILE A 48 -3.54 10.61 -10.96
CA ILE A 48 -4.98 10.52 -11.17
C ILE A 48 -5.66 11.75 -10.60
N CYS A 49 -6.46 12.43 -11.40
CA CYS A 49 -7.10 13.70 -11.07
C CYS A 49 -8.62 13.60 -10.86
N SER A 50 -9.23 12.44 -11.13
CA SER A 50 -10.67 12.21 -10.93
C SER A 50 -11.02 10.73 -10.72
N TYR A 51 -12.23 10.45 -10.25
CA TYR A 51 -12.70 9.06 -10.09
C TYR A 51 -12.87 8.36 -11.45
N THR A 52 -13.17 9.09 -12.52
CA THR A 52 -13.31 8.54 -13.87
C THR A 52 -11.95 8.12 -14.43
N GLU A 53 -10.92 8.94 -14.27
CA GLU A 53 -9.53 8.57 -14.59
C GLU A 53 -9.07 7.36 -13.77
N GLN A 54 -9.45 7.29 -12.50
CA GLN A 54 -9.13 6.13 -11.65
C GLN A 54 -9.73 4.83 -12.21
N ILE A 55 -11.00 4.87 -12.60
CA ILE A 55 -11.68 3.74 -13.24
C ILE A 55 -10.99 3.38 -14.56
N ALA A 56 -10.65 4.37 -15.38
CA ALA A 56 -9.98 4.17 -16.66
C ALA A 56 -8.61 3.48 -16.49
N VAL A 57 -7.78 3.93 -15.55
CA VAL A 57 -6.46 3.35 -15.28
C VAL A 57 -6.57 1.94 -14.73
N ILE A 58 -7.49 1.67 -13.79
CA ILE A 58 -7.74 0.29 -13.30
C ILE A 58 -8.22 -0.61 -14.44
N ASN A 59 -9.01 -0.07 -15.38
CA ASN A 59 -9.46 -0.82 -16.55
C ASN A 59 -8.33 -1.11 -17.55
N TYR A 60 -7.41 -0.16 -17.73
CA TYR A 60 -6.23 -0.29 -18.59
C TYR A 60 -5.14 -1.18 -17.97
N MET A 61 -5.12 -1.34 -16.65
CA MET A 61 -4.10 -2.08 -15.90
C MET A 61 -3.83 -3.48 -16.44
N GLU A 62 -4.86 -4.23 -16.86
CA GLU A 62 -4.66 -5.56 -17.45
C GLU A 62 -3.83 -5.50 -18.74
N LYS A 63 -3.98 -4.47 -19.58
CA LYS A 63 -3.16 -4.30 -20.78
C LYS A 63 -1.73 -3.92 -20.39
N PHE A 64 -1.59 -2.96 -19.49
CA PHE A 64 -0.29 -2.51 -18.99
C PHE A 64 0.54 -3.67 -18.42
N LEU A 65 -0.03 -4.50 -17.55
CA LEU A 65 0.66 -5.64 -16.94
C LEU A 65 1.04 -6.76 -17.92
N ARG A 66 0.41 -6.83 -19.10
CA ARG A 66 0.85 -7.75 -20.17
C ARG A 66 2.14 -7.27 -20.84
N GLU A 67 2.28 -5.95 -20.97
CA GLU A 67 3.43 -5.28 -21.57
C GLU A 67 4.59 -5.19 -20.57
N HIS A 68 4.29 -5.09 -19.26
CA HIS A 68 5.25 -4.96 -18.15
C HIS A 68 5.13 -6.14 -17.16
N LYS A 69 5.65 -7.31 -17.55
CA LYS A 69 5.51 -8.57 -16.81
C LYS A 69 6.34 -8.66 -15.52
N ASP A 70 7.28 -7.74 -15.35
CA ASP A 70 8.18 -7.59 -14.21
C ASP A 70 7.52 -6.91 -13.00
N VAL A 71 6.36 -6.27 -13.19
CA VAL A 71 5.63 -5.60 -12.11
C VAL A 71 5.11 -6.61 -11.08
N ARG A 72 5.55 -6.48 -9.83
CA ARG A 72 5.14 -7.36 -8.70
C ARG A 72 4.27 -6.68 -7.65
N ILE A 73 4.08 -5.37 -7.75
CA ILE A 73 3.26 -4.60 -6.81
C ILE A 73 2.53 -3.46 -7.53
N VAL A 74 1.27 -3.27 -7.17
CA VAL A 74 0.45 -2.12 -7.57
C VAL A 74 0.02 -1.39 -6.30
N ILE A 75 0.33 -0.11 -6.20
CA ILE A 75 -0.02 0.74 -5.05
C ILE A 75 -1.01 1.80 -5.51
N ILE A 76 -2.14 1.93 -4.81
CA ILE A 76 -3.15 2.95 -5.08
C ILE A 76 -3.29 3.84 -3.84
N ASP A 77 -2.74 5.06 -3.94
CA ASP A 77 -2.81 6.09 -2.91
C ASP A 77 -3.54 7.34 -3.43
N SER A 78 -4.83 7.53 -3.14
CA SER A 78 -5.75 6.62 -2.44
C SER A 78 -7.02 6.43 -3.27
N VAL A 79 -7.77 5.35 -3.01
CA VAL A 79 -9.12 5.19 -3.60
C VAL A 79 -10.11 6.18 -2.97
N THR A 80 -9.88 6.55 -1.71
CA THR A 80 -10.81 7.38 -0.94
C THR A 80 -11.01 8.76 -1.51
N PHE A 81 -9.91 9.39 -1.95
CA PHE A 81 -9.89 10.82 -2.26
C PHE A 81 -10.94 11.19 -3.31
N HIS A 82 -10.90 10.54 -4.47
CA HIS A 82 -11.79 10.84 -5.61
C HIS A 82 -13.24 10.39 -5.39
N PHE A 83 -13.46 9.29 -4.66
CA PHE A 83 -14.80 8.75 -4.43
C PHE A 83 -15.57 9.45 -3.29
N ARG A 84 -14.88 10.26 -2.47
CA ARG A 84 -15.49 10.98 -1.36
C ARG A 84 -16.07 12.34 -1.75
N GLN A 85 -15.37 13.09 -2.60
CA GLN A 85 -15.72 14.50 -2.90
C GLN A 85 -16.69 14.64 -4.07
N ASP A 86 -16.53 13.82 -5.12
CA ASP A 86 -17.19 14.07 -6.42
C ASP A 86 -18.22 12.99 -6.81
N PHE A 87 -18.91 12.39 -5.82
CA PHE A 87 -19.81 11.26 -6.07
C PHE A 87 -21.15 11.41 -5.33
N GLU A 88 -22.14 12.04 -5.98
CA GLU A 88 -23.46 12.34 -5.41
C GLU A 88 -24.30 11.07 -5.17
N ASP A 89 -24.33 10.15 -6.14
CA ASP A 89 -25.07 8.89 -6.01
C ASP A 89 -24.27 7.85 -5.22
N LEU A 90 -24.58 7.73 -3.93
CA LEU A 90 -23.92 6.79 -3.01
C LEU A 90 -24.15 5.31 -3.37
N ALA A 91 -25.27 4.97 -4.00
CA ALA A 91 -25.57 3.60 -4.41
C ALA A 91 -24.72 3.22 -5.63
N LEU A 92 -24.66 4.10 -6.63
CA LEU A 92 -23.77 3.95 -7.77
C LEU A 92 -22.31 3.92 -7.31
N ARG A 93 -21.92 4.77 -6.36
CA ARG A 93 -20.57 4.77 -5.77
C ARG A 93 -20.19 3.39 -5.24
N THR A 94 -21.08 2.79 -4.45
CA THR A 94 -20.88 1.47 -3.85
C THR A 94 -20.76 0.39 -4.91
N ARG A 95 -21.58 0.44 -5.96
CA ARG A 95 -21.51 -0.49 -7.09
C ARG A 95 -20.18 -0.38 -7.85
N VAL A 96 -19.74 0.85 -8.14
CA VAL A 96 -18.48 1.11 -8.85
C VAL A 96 -17.29 0.62 -8.03
N LEU A 97 -17.22 0.99 -6.74
CA LEU A 97 -16.18 0.51 -5.82
C LEU A 97 -16.16 -1.02 -5.74
N SER A 98 -17.32 -1.67 -5.68
CA SER A 98 -17.42 -3.13 -5.68
C SER A 98 -16.84 -3.73 -6.98
N GLY A 99 -17.17 -3.15 -8.14
CA GLY A 99 -16.58 -3.56 -9.42
C GLY A 99 -15.06 -3.37 -9.49
N LEU A 100 -14.54 -2.24 -8.99
CA LEU A 100 -13.10 -1.98 -8.94
C LEU A 100 -12.36 -2.97 -8.04
N SER A 101 -12.89 -3.24 -6.84
CA SER A 101 -12.28 -4.22 -5.92
C SER A 101 -12.21 -5.61 -6.52
N LEU A 102 -13.29 -6.08 -7.18
CA LEU A 102 -13.31 -7.37 -7.87
C LEU A 102 -12.27 -7.43 -8.98
N LYS A 103 -12.14 -6.35 -9.76
CA LYS A 103 -11.14 -6.27 -10.84
C LYS A 103 -9.71 -6.29 -10.30
N LEU A 104 -9.43 -5.54 -9.23
CA LEU A 104 -8.12 -5.53 -8.58
C LEU A 104 -7.76 -6.89 -7.98
N MET A 105 -8.72 -7.59 -7.35
CA MET A 105 -8.53 -8.97 -6.87
C MET A 105 -8.21 -9.94 -8.01
N LYS A 106 -8.92 -9.81 -9.14
CA LYS A 106 -8.63 -10.60 -10.35
C LYS A 106 -7.22 -10.33 -10.87
N ILE A 107 -6.82 -9.06 -10.98
CA ILE A 107 -5.47 -8.66 -11.41
C ILE A 107 -4.41 -9.27 -10.48
N ALA A 108 -4.57 -9.12 -9.16
CA ALA A 108 -3.64 -9.67 -8.17
C ALA A 108 -3.42 -11.18 -8.38
N LYS A 109 -4.53 -11.93 -8.56
CA LYS A 109 -4.50 -13.38 -8.78
C LYS A 109 -3.91 -13.77 -10.13
N THR A 110 -4.30 -13.11 -11.21
CA THR A 110 -3.87 -13.44 -12.57
C THR A 110 -2.40 -13.17 -12.80
N TYR A 111 -1.87 -12.05 -12.29
CA TYR A 111 -0.49 -11.64 -12.50
C TYR A 111 0.44 -11.98 -11.33
N ASN A 112 -0.06 -12.65 -10.29
CA ASN A 112 0.69 -13.03 -9.10
C ASN A 112 1.48 -11.85 -8.49
N LEU A 113 0.77 -10.74 -8.27
CA LEU A 113 1.29 -9.49 -7.74
C LEU A 113 0.50 -9.04 -6.50
N ALA A 114 1.11 -8.18 -5.69
CA ALA A 114 0.46 -7.55 -4.55
C ALA A 114 -0.29 -6.28 -4.96
N VAL A 115 -1.55 -6.12 -4.53
CA VAL A 115 -2.28 -4.86 -4.65
C VAL A 115 -2.40 -4.23 -3.27
N VAL A 116 -1.84 -3.04 -3.10
CA VAL A 116 -1.87 -2.26 -1.85
C VAL A 116 -2.75 -1.04 -2.05
N LEU A 117 -3.78 -0.91 -1.22
CA LEU A 117 -4.73 0.19 -1.25
C LEU A 117 -4.56 1.03 0.00
N LEU A 118 -4.37 2.33 -0.16
CA LEU A 118 -4.43 3.26 0.95
C LEU A 118 -5.87 3.77 1.07
N ASN A 119 -6.38 3.75 2.31
CA ASN A 119 -7.71 4.27 2.65
C ASN A 119 -7.56 5.26 3.80
N GLN A 120 -8.33 6.34 3.76
CA GLN A 120 -8.38 7.32 4.84
C GLN A 120 -9.42 6.92 5.89
N VAL A 121 -9.26 7.46 7.10
CA VAL A 121 -10.26 7.38 8.17
C VAL A 121 -11.17 8.61 8.15
N THR A 122 -12.40 8.45 8.59
CA THR A 122 -13.38 9.52 8.77
C THR A 122 -14.10 9.35 10.10
N THR A 123 -14.80 10.37 10.56
CA THR A 123 -15.67 10.27 11.73
C THR A 123 -17.10 9.98 11.29
N LYS A 124 -17.76 9.05 11.97
CA LYS A 124 -19.20 8.80 11.88
C LYS A 124 -19.84 9.20 13.22
N PHE A 125 -20.95 9.93 13.15
CA PHE A 125 -21.75 10.22 14.33
C PHE A 125 -22.79 9.12 14.51
N THR A 126 -22.73 8.43 15.64
CA THR A 126 -23.64 7.34 16.00
C THR A 126 -24.01 7.49 17.47
N GLU A 127 -25.31 7.46 17.78
CA GLU A 127 -25.83 7.42 19.17
C GLU A 127 -25.24 8.51 20.08
N GLY A 128 -25.15 9.76 19.60
CA GLY A 128 -24.66 10.88 20.41
C GLY A 128 -23.13 10.97 20.51
N SER A 129 -22.37 10.09 19.86
CA SER A 129 -20.90 10.07 19.91
C SER A 129 -20.27 10.07 18.51
N PHE A 130 -19.08 10.67 18.39
CA PHE A 130 -18.26 10.57 17.19
C PHE A 130 -17.30 9.39 17.32
N GLN A 131 -17.35 8.49 16.35
CA GLN A 131 -16.48 7.32 16.28
C GLN A 131 -15.64 7.36 15.01
N LEU A 132 -14.37 6.99 15.13
CA LEU A 132 -13.50 6.82 13.98
C LEU A 132 -13.95 5.60 13.18
N THR A 133 -14.08 5.75 11.87
CA THR A 133 -14.44 4.67 10.95
C THR A 133 -13.63 4.77 9.66
N LEU A 134 -13.60 3.68 8.90
CA LEU A 134 -12.95 3.66 7.60
C LEU A 134 -13.81 4.39 6.57
N ALA A 135 -13.18 5.20 5.73
CA ALA A 135 -13.92 5.86 4.66
C ALA A 135 -14.43 4.84 3.62
N LEU A 136 -15.45 5.26 2.87
CA LEU A 136 -16.17 4.47 1.85
C LEU A 136 -17.07 3.33 2.38
N GLY A 137 -17.20 3.20 3.70
CA GLY A 137 -18.17 2.32 4.34
C GLY A 137 -17.73 0.85 4.46
N ASP A 138 -18.60 0.05 5.09
CA ASP A 138 -18.25 -1.31 5.48
C ASP A 138 -18.07 -2.24 4.28
N SER A 139 -18.90 -2.12 3.25
CA SER A 139 -18.79 -2.95 2.04
C SER A 139 -17.41 -2.83 1.38
N TRP A 140 -16.87 -1.61 1.28
CA TRP A 140 -15.50 -1.39 0.81
C TRP A 140 -14.47 -1.90 1.81
N SER A 141 -14.67 -1.65 3.10
CA SER A 141 -13.76 -2.13 4.15
C SER A 141 -13.61 -3.65 4.16
N HIS A 142 -14.65 -4.39 3.78
CA HIS A 142 -14.63 -5.85 3.69
C HIS A 142 -14.04 -6.39 2.38
N SER A 143 -13.85 -5.58 1.33
CA SER A 143 -13.35 -6.06 0.04
C SER A 143 -11.86 -6.41 0.06
N CYS A 144 -11.09 -5.91 1.04
CA CYS A 144 -9.68 -6.25 1.19
C CYS A 144 -9.47 -7.61 1.90
N THR A 145 -8.44 -8.35 1.50
CA THR A 145 -8.06 -9.63 2.14
C THR A 145 -7.37 -9.40 3.48
N ASN A 146 -6.39 -8.51 3.50
CA ASN A 146 -5.65 -8.11 4.69
C ASN A 146 -5.86 -6.62 4.95
N ARG A 147 -5.98 -6.22 6.22
CA ARG A 147 -6.20 -4.83 6.63
C ARG A 147 -5.24 -4.45 7.75
N LEU A 148 -4.39 -3.47 7.46
CA LEU A 148 -3.49 -2.85 8.44
C LEU A 148 -4.01 -1.47 8.79
N ILE A 149 -4.17 -1.20 10.09
CA ILE A 149 -4.49 0.11 10.64
C ILE A 149 -3.21 0.71 11.20
N LEU A 150 -2.80 1.85 10.66
CA LEU A 150 -1.66 2.60 11.15
C LEU A 150 -2.18 3.72 12.06
N HIS A 151 -1.74 3.73 13.32
CA HIS A 151 -2.18 4.74 14.28
C HIS A 151 -1.05 5.17 15.20
N TRP A 152 -1.25 6.31 15.85
CA TRP A 152 -0.41 6.77 16.95
C TRP A 152 -0.95 6.23 18.27
N ASN A 153 -0.06 5.94 19.20
CA ASN A 153 -0.35 5.66 20.60
C ASN A 153 0.66 6.44 21.45
N GLY A 154 0.23 7.58 22.01
CA GLY A 154 1.15 8.56 22.59
C GLY A 154 2.14 9.06 21.54
N ASN A 155 3.43 8.88 21.80
CA ASN A 155 4.53 9.30 20.90
C ASN A 155 5.01 8.18 19.96
N GLU A 156 4.39 6.99 20.01
CA GLU A 156 4.80 5.83 19.22
C GLU A 156 3.79 5.55 18.10
N ARG A 157 4.26 4.97 17.00
CA ARG A 157 3.40 4.53 15.90
C ARG A 157 3.24 3.02 15.94
N TYR A 158 2.03 2.55 15.68
CA TYR A 158 1.68 1.14 15.66
C TYR A 158 1.03 0.75 14.34
N ALA A 159 1.40 -0.42 13.85
CA ALA A 159 0.74 -1.12 12.76
C ALA A 159 -0.08 -2.26 13.36
N HIS A 160 -1.41 -2.16 13.26
CA HIS A 160 -2.36 -3.13 13.77
C HIS A 160 -2.97 -3.93 12.62
N LEU A 161 -2.76 -5.25 12.60
CA LEU A 161 -3.40 -6.17 11.67
C LEU A 161 -4.81 -6.47 12.16
N ASP A 162 -5.77 -5.74 11.61
CA ASP A 162 -7.18 -5.78 12.00
C ASP A 162 -7.96 -6.90 11.29
N LYS A 163 -7.52 -7.29 10.09
CA LYS A 163 -8.13 -8.38 9.32
C LYS A 163 -7.08 -9.17 8.55
N SER A 164 -7.12 -10.49 8.65
CA SER A 164 -6.38 -11.41 7.78
C SER A 164 -7.03 -12.81 7.79
N PRO A 165 -7.07 -13.54 6.66
CA PRO A 165 -7.53 -14.92 6.65
C PRO A 165 -6.49 -15.92 7.19
N SER A 166 -5.22 -15.54 7.26
CA SER A 166 -4.11 -16.46 7.55
C SER A 166 -3.31 -16.08 8.80
N LEU A 167 -3.53 -14.90 9.37
CA LEU A 167 -2.79 -14.39 10.52
C LEU A 167 -3.75 -13.93 11.61
N PRO A 168 -3.42 -14.14 12.90
CA PRO A 168 -4.19 -13.59 14.00
C PRO A 168 -4.06 -12.06 14.05
N VAL A 169 -5.04 -11.42 14.69
CA VAL A 169 -4.97 -9.99 15.02
C VAL A 169 -3.72 -9.73 15.87
N ALA A 170 -2.92 -8.74 15.45
CA ALA A 170 -1.66 -8.41 16.11
C ALA A 170 -1.31 -6.94 15.91
N SER A 171 -0.51 -6.39 16.81
CA SER A 171 0.05 -5.03 16.70
C SER A 171 1.55 -5.06 16.82
N ALA A 172 2.24 -4.25 16.02
CA ALA A 172 3.67 -4.05 16.13
C ALA A 172 4.00 -2.54 16.10
N PRO A 173 4.87 -2.05 17.01
CA PRO A 173 5.34 -0.68 16.94
C PRO A 173 6.33 -0.51 15.78
N TYR A 174 6.33 0.67 15.15
CA TYR A 174 7.29 1.05 14.12
C TYR A 174 7.70 2.51 14.24
N ALA A 175 8.84 2.86 13.65
CA ALA A 175 9.35 4.22 13.57
C ALA A 175 9.46 4.68 12.12
N VAL A 176 9.16 5.95 11.87
CA VAL A 176 9.46 6.61 10.59
C VAL A 176 10.70 7.46 10.80
N THR A 177 11.79 7.09 10.15
CA THR A 177 13.10 7.72 10.27
C THR A 177 13.52 8.38 8.96
N GLY A 178 14.64 9.10 8.94
CA GLY A 178 15.23 9.63 7.71
C GLY A 178 15.55 8.54 6.67
N LYS A 179 15.79 7.30 7.11
CA LYS A 179 16.04 6.14 6.25
C LYS A 179 14.77 5.38 5.84
N GLY A 180 13.59 5.83 6.28
CA GLY A 180 12.30 5.17 6.02
C GLY A 180 11.71 4.49 7.26
N ILE A 181 10.83 3.52 7.03
CA ILE A 181 10.14 2.76 8.08
C ILE A 181 11.11 1.75 8.71
N ARG A 182 11.20 1.73 10.05
CA ARG A 182 12.11 0.88 10.83
C ARG A 182 11.42 0.30 12.05
N ASP A 183 12.06 -0.70 12.65
CA ASP A 183 11.69 -1.23 13.95
C ASP A 183 11.70 -0.08 14.99
N ALA A 184 10.70 -0.05 15.85
CA ALA A 184 10.68 0.89 16.97
C ALA A 184 11.76 0.53 17.99
N VAL A 185 12.39 1.53 18.58
CA VAL A 185 13.52 1.37 19.51
C VAL A 185 13.05 0.92 20.91
N SER A 186 11.74 0.85 21.15
CA SER A 186 11.14 0.63 22.46
C SER A 186 10.51 -0.77 22.65
N SER A 187 11.05 -1.49 23.63
CA SER A 187 10.52 -2.67 24.35
C SER A 187 10.51 -4.05 23.65
N ASN A 188 11.32 -4.95 24.23
CA ASN A 188 11.30 -6.42 24.28
C ASN A 188 10.01 -7.16 23.89
N HIS A 189 9.48 -6.99 22.68
CA HIS A 189 8.47 -7.88 22.13
C HIS A 189 9.19 -8.96 21.33
N LYS A 190 9.28 -10.15 21.92
CA LYS A 190 9.82 -11.35 21.25
C LYS A 190 9.11 -11.46 19.89
N ARG A 191 9.86 -11.40 18.79
CA ARG A 191 9.35 -11.71 17.44
C ARG A 191 8.54 -12.99 17.54
N ALA A 192 7.25 -12.94 17.21
CA ALA A 192 6.49 -14.15 16.96
C ALA A 192 7.13 -14.82 15.72
N ARG A 193 7.89 -15.89 15.94
CA ARG A 193 8.39 -16.72 14.85
C ARG A 193 7.16 -17.34 14.18
N VAL A 194 6.92 -16.96 12.93
CA VAL A 194 6.01 -17.70 12.05
C VAL A 194 6.76 -18.97 11.69
N THR A 195 6.40 -20.09 12.32
CA THR A 195 6.77 -21.44 11.89
C THR A 195 5.87 -21.90 10.76
#